data_AF-A0AAN8XPN2-F1
#
_entry.id   AF-A0AAN8XPN2-F1
#
_cell.length_a   1.000
_cell.length_b   1.000
_cell.length_c   1.000
_cell.angle_alpha   90.00
_cell.angle_beta   90.00
_cell.angle_gamma   90.00
#
_symmetry.space_group_name_H-M   'P 1'
#
loop_
_entity.id
_entity.type
_entity.pdbx_description
1 polymer ?
#
loop_
_entity_poly.entity_id
_entity_poly.type
_entity_poly.pdbx_seq_one_letter_code
_entity_poly.pdbx_strand_id
1 'polypeptide(L)'
;MLMLDTMFGTIAVIIFGARGDGRDWMQNWEHNDISWAFAMAVMGVLFLYISGILFLVEGRVHRMKKKRNDFHHNGHHSEPTKTSVI
;
A
#
# COMPACT_ATOMS: atom_id res chain seq x y z
N MET A 1 -1.77 -6.18 -2.55
CA MET A 1 -0.72 -5.73 -3.48
C MET A 1 -0.93 -4.25 -3.71
N LEU A 2 -0.33 -3.39 -2.88
CA LEU A 2 -0.33 -1.94 -3.08
C LEU A 2 1.07 -1.43 -2.75
N MET A 3 1.62 -1.84 -1.61
CA MET A 3 2.99 -1.50 -1.21
C MET A 3 4.06 -2.01 -2.17
N LEU A 4 3.91 -3.22 -2.71
CA LEU A 4 4.84 -3.77 -3.70
C LEU A 4 4.82 -2.94 -4.97
N ASP A 5 3.62 -2.68 -5.51
CA ASP A 5 3.40 -1.88 -6.71
C ASP A 5 3.97 -0.47 -6.55
N THR A 6 3.80 0.15 -5.36
CA THR A 6 4.42 1.43 -5.04
C THR A 6 5.95 1.35 -5.09
N MET A 7 6.57 0.30 -4.55
CA MET A 7 8.04 0.15 -4.59
C MET A 7 8.55 0.04 -6.02
N PHE A 8 7.94 -0.82 -6.84
CA PHE A 8 8.33 -0.99 -8.23
C PHE A 8 8.08 0.28 -9.04
N GLY A 9 6.95 0.95 -8.83
CA GLY A 9 6.62 2.22 -9.47
C GLY A 9 7.61 3.34 -9.11
N THR A 10 7.97 3.47 -7.83
CA THR A 10 8.96 4.46 -7.37
C THR A 10 10.33 4.21 -8.01
N ILE A 11 10.79 2.95 -8.06
CA ILE A 11 12.06 2.60 -8.72
C ILE A 11 12.01 2.95 -10.21
N ALA A 12 10.92 2.62 -10.89
CA ALA A 12 10.75 2.94 -12.31
C ALA A 12 10.79 4.45 -12.59
N VAL A 13 10.07 5.25 -11.79
CA VAL A 13 10.06 6.72 -11.90
C VAL A 13 11.45 7.31 -11.64
N ILE A 14 12.19 6.81 -10.64
CA ILE A 14 13.54 7.30 -10.32
C ILE A 14 14.52 6.97 -11.46
N ILE A 15 14.52 5.72 -11.95
CA ILE A 15 15.42 5.31 -13.04
C ILE A 15 15.14 6.13 -14.29
N PHE A 16 13.87 6.29 -14.67
CA PHE A 16 13.49 7.05 -15.86
C PHE A 16 13.77 8.55 -15.69
N GLY A 17 13.52 9.12 -14.51
CA GLY A 17 13.81 10.54 -14.24
C GLY A 17 15.32 10.85 -14.21
N ALA A 18 16.15 9.94 -13.69
CA ALA A 18 17.59 10.17 -13.56
C ALA A 18 18.38 9.78 -14.83
N ARG A 19 17.90 8.82 -15.62
CA ARG A 19 18.61 8.28 -16.80
C ARG A 19 17.86 8.46 -18.12
N GLY A 20 16.72 9.14 -18.12
CA GLY A 20 15.89 9.35 -19.31
C GLY A 20 16.59 10.13 -20.42
N ASP A 21 17.59 10.95 -20.07
CA ASP A 21 18.36 11.79 -21.00
C ASP A 21 19.77 11.21 -21.29
N GLY A 22 20.09 10.05 -20.72
CA GLY A 22 21.42 9.45 -20.87
C GLY A 22 21.59 8.70 -22.19
N ARG A 23 22.53 9.14 -23.03
CA ARG A 23 22.94 8.47 -24.29
C ARG A 23 23.32 7.00 -24.10
N ASP A 24 23.80 6.64 -22.91
CA ASP A 24 24.24 5.28 -22.59
C ASP A 24 23.08 4.35 -22.22
N TRP A 25 21.89 4.88 -21.96
CA TRP A 25 20.74 4.12 -21.46
C TRP A 25 19.58 4.05 -22.47
N MET A 26 19.37 5.09 -23.29
CA MET A 26 18.27 5.13 -24.26
C MET A 26 18.75 5.35 -25.69
N GLN A 27 18.38 4.45 -26.61
CA GLN A 27 18.58 4.63 -28.05
C GLN A 27 17.66 5.76 -28.53
N ASN A 28 18.21 6.76 -29.24
CA ASN A 28 17.54 8.01 -29.66
C ASN A 28 17.16 8.97 -28.51
N TRP A 29 17.99 9.06 -27.48
CA TRP A 29 17.85 10.03 -26.36
C TRP A 29 17.60 11.48 -26.82
N GLU A 30 18.18 11.93 -27.95
CA GLU A 30 18.02 13.29 -28.50
C GLU A 30 16.56 13.68 -28.82
N HIS A 31 15.67 12.69 -29.00
CA HIS A 31 14.25 12.92 -29.29
C HIS A 31 13.35 12.51 -28.11
N ASN A 32 13.92 12.18 -26.95
CA ASN A 32 13.16 11.76 -25.78
C ASN A 32 12.80 12.95 -24.89
N ASP A 33 11.81 13.73 -25.33
CA ASP A 33 11.22 14.77 -24.49
C ASP A 33 10.40 14.13 -23.35
N ILE A 34 10.64 14.56 -22.11
CA ILE A 34 9.84 14.12 -20.96
C ILE A 34 8.38 14.53 -21.19
N SER A 35 7.57 13.53 -21.53
CA SER A 35 6.17 13.74 -21.89
C SER A 35 5.23 13.70 -20.69
N TRP A 36 3.98 14.09 -20.93
CA TRP A 36 2.89 13.97 -19.97
C TRP A 36 2.70 12.55 -19.42
N ALA A 37 3.08 11.51 -20.18
CA ALA A 37 3.00 10.14 -19.69
C ALA A 37 3.90 9.92 -18.47
N PHE A 38 5.09 10.54 -18.42
CA PHE A 38 5.96 10.46 -17.25
C PHE A 38 5.36 11.18 -16.04
N ALA A 39 4.79 12.36 -16.25
CA ALA A 39 4.08 13.08 -15.18
C ALA A 39 2.91 12.26 -14.61
N MET A 40 2.14 11.59 -15.47
CA MET A 40 1.08 10.68 -15.05
C MET A 40 1.61 9.47 -14.27
N ALA A 41 2.78 8.94 -14.64
CA ALA A 41 3.42 7.85 -13.90
C ALA A 41 3.81 8.28 -12.47
N VAL A 42 4.41 9.46 -12.31
CA VAL A 42 4.73 10.05 -10.99
C VAL A 42 3.46 10.21 -10.16
N MET A 43 2.40 10.78 -10.74
CA MET A 43 1.12 10.97 -10.06
C MET A 43 0.46 9.64 -9.65
N GLY A 44 0.56 8.62 -10.50
CA GLY A 44 0.08 7.27 -10.19
C GLY A 44 0.77 6.68 -8.95
N VAL A 45 2.10 6.80 -8.85
CA VAL A 45 2.87 6.34 -7.69
C VAL A 45 2.47 7.08 -6.41
N LEU A 46 2.23 8.41 -6.50
CA LEU A 46 1.75 9.20 -5.36
C LEU A 46 0.37 8.74 -4.87
N PHE A 47 -0.57 8.49 -5.77
CA PHE A 47 -1.89 7.95 -5.40
C PHE A 47 -1.79 6.55 -4.81
N LEU A 48 -0.87 5.72 -5.29
CA LEU A 48 -0.59 4.40 -4.72
C LEU A 48 -0.07 4.49 -3.29
N TYR A 49 0.78 5.46 -2.95
CA TYR A 49 1.20 5.71 -1.57
C TYR A 49 0.01 6.06 -0.67
N ILE A 50 -0.85 6.98 -1.10
CA ILE A 50 -2.04 7.40 -0.34
C ILE A 50 -2.97 6.20 -0.12
N SER A 51 -3.28 5.46 -1.18
CA SER A 51 -4.14 4.28 -1.14
C SER A 51 -3.56 3.18 -0.26
N GLY A 52 -2.26 2.88 -0.40
CA GLY A 52 -1.57 1.87 0.39
C GLY A 52 -1.58 2.17 1.89
N ILE A 53 -1.35 3.43 2.28
CA ILE A 53 -1.43 3.87 3.68
C ILE A 53 -2.85 3.70 4.22
N LEU A 54 -3.86 4.17 3.48
CA LEU A 54 -5.25 4.09 3.90
C LEU A 54 -5.69 2.62 4.11
N PHE A 55 -5.30 1.73 3.20
CA PHE A 55 -5.58 0.30 3.30
C PHE A 55 -4.90 -0.35 4.51
N LEU A 56 -3.66 0.04 4.84
CA LEU A 56 -3.00 -0.43 6.06
C LEU A 56 -3.73 0.04 7.32
N VAL A 57 -4.12 1.32 7.38
CA VAL A 57 -4.85 1.89 8.52
C VAL A 57 -6.18 1.16 8.71
N GLU A 58 -6.96 1.02 7.65
CA GLU A 58 -8.25 0.35 7.70
C GLU A 58 -8.10 -1.13 8.10
N GLY A 59 -7.13 -1.84 7.54
CA GLY A 59 -6.81 -3.21 7.94
C GLY A 59 -6.41 -3.31 9.41
N ARG A 60 -5.70 -2.32 9.98
CA ARG A 60 -5.36 -2.29 11.42
C ARG A 60 -6.60 -2.09 12.28
N VAL A 61 -7.46 -1.15 11.92
CA VAL A 61 -8.73 -0.88 12.63
C VAL A 61 -9.64 -2.11 12.60
N HIS A 62 -9.78 -2.76 11.44
CA HIS A 62 -10.62 -3.95 11.31
C HIS A 62 -10.10 -5.11 12.17
N ARG A 63 -8.77 -5.32 12.21
CA ARG A 63 -8.14 -6.32 13.10
C ARG A 63 -8.39 -6.03 14.58
N MET A 64 -8.35 -4.76 15.00
CA MET A 64 -8.64 -4.38 16.39
C MET A 64 -10.11 -4.62 16.76
N LYS A 65 -11.04 -4.24 15.88
CA LYS A 65 -12.48 -4.48 16.08
C LYS A 65 -12.80 -5.97 16.18
N LYS A 66 -12.18 -6.80 15.33
CA LYS A 66 -12.34 -8.27 15.38
C LYS A 66 -11.90 -8.84 16.72
N LYS A 67 -10.69 -8.50 17.19
CA LYS A 67 -10.17 -8.98 18.49
C LYS A 67 -11.07 -8.61 19.67
N ARG A 68 -11.64 -7.39 19.67
CA ARG A 68 -12.57 -6.95 20.71
C ARG A 68 -13.87 -7.76 20.71
N ASN A 69 -14.42 -8.02 19.52
CA ASN A 69 -15.63 -8.84 19.39
C ASN A 69 -15.38 -10.30 19.79
N ASP A 70 -14.24 -10.88 19.41
CA ASP A 70 -13.85 -12.24 19.79
C ASP A 70 -13.72 -12.36 21.32
N PHE A 71 -13.13 -11.35 21.99
CA PHE A 71 -13.04 -11.30 23.45
C PHE A 71 -14.41 -11.21 24.13
N HIS A 72 -15.31 -10.34 23.65
CA HIS A 72 -16.68 -10.26 24.19
C HIS A 72 -17.46 -11.57 23.99
N HIS A 73 -17.37 -12.19 22.81
CA HIS A 73 -18.06 -13.46 22.54
C HIS A 73 -17.53 -14.61 23.41
N ASN A 74 -16.20 -14.73 23.53
CA ASN A 74 -15.60 -15.74 24.40
C ASN A 74 -15.88 -15.48 25.89
N GLY A 75 -15.99 -14.22 26.31
CA GLY A 75 -16.39 -13.82 27.66
C GLY A 75 -17.77 -14.36 28.03
N HIS A 76 -18.79 -14.10 27.19
CA HIS A 76 -20.14 -14.62 27.42
C HIS A 76 -20.22 -16.15 27.42
N HIS A 77 -19.40 -16.84 26.61
CA HIS A 77 -19.37 -18.30 26.61
C HIS A 77 -18.75 -18.88 27.90
N SER A 78 -17.91 -18.11 28.59
CA SER A 78 -17.22 -18.52 29.81
C SER A 78 -17.99 -18.24 31.12
N GLU A 79 -19.02 -17.41 31.08
CA GLU A 79 -19.88 -17.08 32.23
C GLU A 79 -20.91 -18.15 32.66
N PRO A 80 -21.54 -18.98 31.80
CA PRO A 80 -22.57 -19.93 32.26
C PRO A 80 -21.99 -21.12 33.05
N THR A 81 -20.72 -21.46 32.87
CA THR A 81 -20.13 -22.68 33.45
C THR A 81 -19.72 -22.52 34.91
N LYS A 82 -19.48 -21.30 35.39
CA LYS A 82 -19.05 -21.05 36.78
C LYS A 82 -20.22 -20.97 37.77
N THR A 83 -21.41 -20.60 37.30
CA THR A 83 -22.59 -20.41 38.15
C THR A 83 -23.38 -21.70 38.39
N SER A 84 -23.06 -22.77 37.65
CA SER A 84 -23.74 -24.09 37.75
C SER A 84 -23.11 -25.04 38.78
N VAL A 85 -22.04 -24.65 39.47
CA VAL A 85 -21.26 -25.55 40.37
C VAL A 85 -21.40 -25.16 41.84
N ILE A 86 -22.55 -24.57 42.23
CA ILE A 86 -22.91 -24.32 43.64
C ILE A 86 -24.10 -25.20 44.00
#